data_AF-A0A7H8QH76-F1
#
_entry.id   AF-A0A7H8QH76-F1
#
_cell.length_a   1.000
_cell.length_b   1.000
_cell.length_c   1.000
_cell.angle_alpha   90.00
_cell.angle_beta   90.00
_cell.angle_gamma   90.00
#
_symmetry.space_group_name_H-M   'P 1'
#
loop_
_entity.id
_entity.type
_entity.pdbx_description
1 polymer ?
#
loop_
_entity_poly.entity_id
_entity_poly.type
_entity_poly.pdbx_seq_one_letter_code
_entity_poly.pdbx_strand_id
1 'polypeptide(L)'
;MSGEQDMVPETKVLAIASHVSYGFVGNTMATYVMQSLGCEVAGINTVHFSNHTGYRQVKGTKTSAQEIRELYQGLAQSYLTDFDVLLSGYAPSAAAVEAVGDIAEDLKRRAESRPGSFFWILDPVMGDLGRLYVNEDVVPAYKKAIRHADLILPNQFEAEVLSGVKISTVADITAAISAIHATYSIPHVIVTSIQLSRLGSSTPTSTLTVIGSTIRSDGSPRLFSVDVPALDCNFNGTGDMFAALMVARLREAVFTASTTPQLKSTRSWVSPDDVASTDLPLATATEKVLSSMHYVLERTMEARTAELAAAADEQDDTDGSTDEQRQFRKHLRETKAGEVRLIRNVHALRSPKVIFRAREWQSS
;
A
#
# COMPACT_ATOMS: atom_id res chain seq x y z
N MET A 1 -7.65 -12.61 30.78
CA MET A 1 -6.35 -11.94 30.51
C MET A 1 -5.80 -12.36 29.15
N SER A 2 -6.62 -12.37 28.10
CA SER A 2 -6.22 -12.81 26.73
C SER A 2 -6.02 -11.64 25.75
N GLY A 3 -6.16 -10.39 26.22
CA GLY A 3 -6.20 -9.20 25.35
C GLY A 3 -4.84 -8.65 24.92
N GLU A 4 -3.73 -9.08 25.53
CA GLU A 4 -2.38 -8.60 25.20
C GLU A 4 -1.72 -9.39 24.05
N GLN A 5 -2.24 -10.55 23.67
CA GLN A 5 -1.64 -11.40 22.61
C GLN A 5 -2.08 -11.04 21.18
N ASP A 6 -3.11 -10.20 21.02
CA ASP A 6 -3.73 -9.92 19.71
C ASP A 6 -3.25 -8.62 19.05
N MET A 7 -2.38 -7.83 19.70
CA MET A 7 -1.92 -6.54 19.18
C MET A 7 -0.49 -6.63 18.64
N VAL A 8 -0.25 -5.92 17.54
CA VAL A 8 1.11 -5.78 16.99
C VAL A 8 1.98 -4.99 17.97
N PRO A 9 3.33 -5.04 17.87
CA PRO A 9 4.20 -4.25 18.73
C PRO A 9 3.81 -2.77 18.73
N GLU A 10 4.04 -2.06 19.84
CA GLU A 10 3.83 -0.62 19.91
C GLU A 10 4.57 0.08 18.76
N THR A 11 3.83 0.90 18.02
CA THR A 11 4.30 1.50 16.77
C THR A 11 3.73 2.89 16.62
N LYS A 12 4.60 3.90 16.58
CA LYS A 12 4.26 5.28 16.22
C LYS A 12 4.47 5.50 14.74
N VAL A 13 3.41 5.89 14.03
CA VAL A 13 3.42 6.04 12.57
C VAL A 13 3.12 7.50 12.20
N LEU A 14 3.95 8.07 11.34
CA LEU A 14 3.57 9.25 10.56
C LEU A 14 3.01 8.79 9.22
N ALA A 15 1.75 9.10 8.93
CA ALA A 15 1.07 8.74 7.69
C ALA A 15 0.86 10.00 6.82
N ILE A 16 1.49 10.05 5.65
CA ILE A 16 1.39 11.17 4.70
C ILE A 16 0.72 10.69 3.40
N ALA A 17 -0.58 10.92 3.26
CA ALA A 17 -1.37 10.49 2.12
C ALA A 17 -2.61 11.38 1.93
N SER A 18 -3.47 11.06 0.96
CA SER A 18 -4.73 11.77 0.71
C SER A 18 -5.73 11.64 1.85
N HIS A 19 -6.69 12.55 1.98
CA HIS A 19 -7.84 12.42 2.88
C HIS A 19 -9.14 12.73 2.14
N VAL A 20 -10.19 11.96 2.46
CA VAL A 20 -11.54 12.15 1.92
C VAL A 20 -12.56 12.28 3.05
N SER A 21 -13.65 13.02 2.84
CA SER A 21 -14.74 13.12 3.82
C SER A 21 -15.64 11.87 3.83
N TYR A 22 -15.78 11.20 2.68
CA TYR A 22 -16.57 9.98 2.51
C TYR A 22 -15.79 8.93 1.72
N GLY A 23 -15.89 7.67 2.16
CA GLY A 23 -15.21 6.51 1.59
C GLY A 23 -13.88 6.19 2.29
N PHE A 24 -13.20 5.15 1.82
CA PHE A 24 -11.93 4.69 2.39
C PHE A 24 -10.81 4.71 1.34
N VAL A 25 -10.02 5.78 1.33
CA VAL A 25 -8.74 5.92 0.59
C VAL A 25 -7.75 6.79 1.38
N GLY A 26 -6.46 6.70 1.07
CA GLY A 26 -5.40 7.43 1.75
C GLY A 26 -5.45 7.28 3.27
N ASN A 27 -5.29 8.38 3.99
CA ASN A 27 -5.31 8.43 5.45
C ASN A 27 -6.65 8.03 6.08
N THR A 28 -7.79 8.09 5.39
CA THR A 28 -9.05 7.55 5.95
C THR A 28 -9.02 6.04 6.07
N MET A 29 -8.39 5.37 5.09
CA MET A 29 -8.13 3.93 5.10
C MET A 29 -6.98 3.61 6.07
N ALA A 30 -5.83 4.23 5.83
CA ALA A 30 -4.58 3.86 6.49
C ALA A 30 -4.63 4.08 8.01
N THR A 31 -5.17 5.23 8.45
CA THR A 31 -5.28 5.55 9.89
C THR A 31 -6.17 4.54 10.60
N TYR A 32 -7.35 4.23 10.04
CA TYR A 32 -8.25 3.27 10.65
C TYR A 32 -7.64 1.87 10.73
N VAL A 33 -7.04 1.38 9.64
CA VAL A 33 -6.38 0.07 9.59
C VAL A 33 -5.32 -0.03 10.69
N MET A 34 -4.39 0.93 10.73
CA MET A 34 -3.27 0.90 11.68
C MET A 34 -3.73 1.09 13.13
N GLN A 35 -4.62 2.04 13.42
CA GLN A 35 -5.19 2.22 14.76
C GLN A 35 -5.98 1.00 15.21
N SER A 36 -6.68 0.31 14.30
CA SER A 36 -7.40 -0.91 14.65
C SER A 36 -6.48 -2.05 15.08
N LEU A 37 -5.20 -2.00 14.69
CA LEU A 37 -4.16 -2.96 15.05
C LEU A 37 -3.36 -2.56 16.30
N GLY A 38 -3.57 -1.35 16.81
CA GLY A 38 -2.88 -0.82 18.00
C GLY A 38 -1.74 0.16 17.69
N CYS A 39 -1.59 0.62 16.45
CA CYS A 39 -0.61 1.66 16.12
C CYS A 39 -1.10 3.05 16.54
N GLU A 40 -0.18 3.89 17.02
CA GLU A 40 -0.40 5.33 17.24
C GLU A 40 -0.10 6.07 15.94
N VAL A 41 -1.11 6.70 15.33
CA VAL A 41 -0.98 7.28 13.98
C VAL A 41 -1.16 8.79 14.02
N ALA A 42 -0.13 9.53 13.59
CA ALA A 42 -0.22 10.94 13.23
C ALA A 42 -0.39 11.06 11.71
N GLY A 43 -1.33 11.89 11.24
CA GLY A 43 -1.64 12.05 9.81
C GLY A 43 -1.30 13.44 9.28
N ILE A 44 -0.59 13.52 8.15
CA ILE A 44 -0.51 14.72 7.31
C ILE A 44 -1.27 14.45 6.02
N ASN A 45 -2.34 15.22 5.77
CA ASN A 45 -3.20 14.99 4.62
C ASN A 45 -2.69 15.80 3.42
N THR A 46 -2.36 15.14 2.32
CA THR A 46 -1.84 15.78 1.09
C THR A 46 -2.96 16.44 0.25
N VAL A 47 -4.18 15.96 0.41
CA VAL A 47 -5.41 16.57 -0.10
C VAL A 47 -6.53 16.39 0.92
N HIS A 48 -7.54 17.26 0.87
CA HIS A 48 -8.78 17.11 1.61
C HIS A 48 -9.95 17.22 0.64
N PHE A 49 -10.46 16.07 0.20
CA PHE A 49 -11.54 15.98 -0.78
C PHE A 49 -12.86 15.48 -0.16
N SER A 50 -13.97 15.69 -0.86
CA SER A 50 -15.28 15.16 -0.47
C SER A 50 -15.31 13.62 -0.53
N ASN A 51 -14.71 13.03 -1.56
CA ASN A 51 -14.70 11.61 -1.88
C ASN A 51 -13.54 11.31 -2.86
N HIS A 52 -13.26 10.03 -3.12
CA HIS A 52 -12.22 9.64 -4.07
C HIS A 52 -12.61 9.98 -5.53
N THR A 53 -11.62 10.10 -6.41
CA THR A 53 -11.78 10.54 -7.80
C THR A 53 -12.55 9.55 -8.68
N GLY A 54 -12.73 8.30 -8.24
CA GLY A 54 -13.54 7.30 -8.92
C GLY A 54 -15.01 7.71 -9.12
N TYR A 55 -15.55 8.60 -8.27
CA TYR A 55 -16.90 9.17 -8.46
C TYR A 55 -17.01 10.14 -9.65
N ARG A 56 -15.89 10.58 -10.24
CA ARG A 56 -15.83 11.56 -11.35
C ARG A 56 -16.43 12.94 -11.04
N GLN A 57 -16.77 13.18 -9.77
CA GLN A 57 -17.16 14.47 -9.24
C GLN A 57 -16.54 14.62 -7.85
N VAL A 58 -15.66 15.61 -7.68
CA VAL A 58 -14.90 15.82 -6.45
C VAL A 58 -14.79 17.31 -6.16
N LYS A 59 -14.89 17.69 -4.88
CA LYS A 59 -14.60 19.02 -4.38
C LYS A 59 -13.60 18.93 -3.23
N GLY A 60 -12.84 19.99 -3.01
CA GLY A 60 -11.95 20.11 -1.86
C GLY A 60 -10.65 20.83 -2.20
N THR A 61 -9.64 20.66 -1.36
CA THR A 61 -8.36 21.39 -1.42
C THR A 61 -7.17 20.45 -1.53
N LYS A 62 -6.08 20.96 -2.08
CA LYS A 62 -4.77 20.29 -2.10
C LYS A 62 -3.88 21.00 -1.08
N THR A 63 -3.19 20.24 -0.25
CA THR A 63 -2.19 20.77 0.69
C THR A 63 -0.92 21.07 -0.08
N SER A 64 -0.44 22.30 0.02
CA SER A 64 0.81 22.73 -0.62
C SER A 64 2.03 22.08 0.04
N ALA A 65 3.13 22.02 -0.71
CA ALA A 65 4.40 21.51 -0.19
C ALA A 65 4.92 22.33 1.01
N GLN A 66 4.58 23.62 1.07
CA GLN A 66 4.92 24.50 2.19
C GLN A 66 4.11 24.12 3.44
N GLU A 67 2.80 23.95 3.31
CA GLU A 67 1.93 23.53 4.43
C GLU A 67 2.33 22.15 4.97
N ILE A 68 2.72 21.19 4.11
CA ILE A 68 3.26 19.88 4.54
C ILE A 68 4.50 20.07 5.42
N ARG A 69 5.44 20.94 4.99
CA ARG A 69 6.66 21.23 5.77
C ARG A 69 6.36 21.96 7.06
N GLU A 70 5.42 22.91 7.06
CA GLU A 70 5.00 23.66 8.25
C GLU A 70 4.36 22.75 9.31
N LEU A 71 3.52 21.80 8.89
CA LEU A 71 2.94 20.80 9.80
C LEU A 71 4.03 19.95 10.44
N TYR A 72 4.98 19.44 9.63
CA TYR A 72 6.11 18.68 10.16
C TYR A 72 7.01 19.52 11.08
N GLN A 73 7.26 20.78 10.73
CA GLN A 73 8.01 21.72 11.56
C GLN A 73 7.31 21.96 12.90
N GLY A 74 5.99 22.09 12.93
CA GLY A 74 5.21 22.20 14.17
C GLY A 74 5.34 20.97 15.06
N LEU A 75 5.32 19.76 14.48
CA LEU A 75 5.60 18.52 15.20
C LEU A 75 7.03 18.52 15.77
N ALA A 76 8.02 18.90 14.97
CA ALA A 76 9.42 18.94 15.38
C ALA A 76 9.68 19.94 16.52
N GLN A 77 9.08 21.14 16.44
CA GLN A 77 9.17 22.17 17.49
C GLN A 77 8.47 21.74 18.79
N SER A 78 7.52 20.82 18.70
CA SER A 78 6.80 20.26 19.85
C SER A 78 7.41 18.95 20.36
N TYR A 79 8.56 18.50 19.81
CA TYR A 79 9.20 17.23 20.14
C TYR A 79 8.33 15.98 19.85
N LEU A 80 7.50 16.04 18.81
CA LEU A 80 6.55 15.00 18.39
C LEU A 80 7.00 14.25 17.13
N THR A 81 8.30 14.03 16.97
CA THR A 81 8.89 13.35 15.80
C THR A 81 9.54 12.01 16.12
N ASP A 82 9.16 11.38 17.23
CA ASP A 82 9.61 10.06 17.66
C ASP A 82 8.84 8.92 16.98
N PHE A 83 8.74 8.99 15.64
CA PHE A 83 8.06 7.98 14.83
C PHE A 83 8.96 6.75 14.59
N ASP A 84 8.36 5.56 14.67
CA ASP A 84 8.98 4.29 14.29
C ASP A 84 8.88 4.04 12.79
N VAL A 85 7.78 4.49 12.17
CA VAL A 85 7.49 4.23 10.77
C VAL A 85 6.95 5.49 10.10
N LEU A 86 7.45 5.78 8.90
CA LEU A 86 6.78 6.67 7.96
C LEU A 86 6.02 5.80 6.94
N LEU A 87 4.74 6.07 6.77
CA LEU A 87 3.96 5.58 5.64
C LEU A 87 3.64 6.77 4.74
N SER A 88 4.03 6.70 3.47
CA SER A 88 3.65 7.72 2.49
C SER A 88 2.98 7.12 1.27
N GLY A 89 1.93 7.78 0.79
CA GLY A 89 1.21 7.40 -0.43
C GLY A 89 1.00 8.61 -1.33
N TYR A 90 -0.22 8.74 -1.87
CA TYR A 90 -0.57 9.79 -2.85
C TYR A 90 -0.13 11.20 -2.44
N ALA A 91 0.63 11.86 -3.33
CA ALA A 91 0.99 13.27 -3.27
C ALA A 91 0.57 13.98 -4.57
N PRO A 92 -0.01 15.19 -4.50
CA PRO A 92 -0.66 15.83 -5.66
C PRO A 92 0.29 16.57 -6.62
N SER A 93 1.59 16.66 -6.31
CA SER A 93 2.59 17.39 -7.11
C SER A 93 4.02 16.94 -6.80
N ALA A 94 4.96 17.26 -7.69
CA ALA A 94 6.38 16.96 -7.50
C ALA A 94 6.94 17.62 -6.23
N ALA A 95 6.59 18.89 -5.99
CA ALA A 95 7.00 19.62 -4.79
C ALA A 95 6.47 18.97 -3.49
N ALA A 96 5.27 18.36 -3.52
CA ALA A 96 4.74 17.62 -2.37
C ALA A 96 5.52 16.31 -2.14
N VAL A 97 5.87 15.58 -3.21
CA VAL A 97 6.76 14.41 -3.12
C VAL A 97 8.12 14.78 -2.53
N GLU A 98 8.71 15.90 -2.97
CA GLU A 98 9.97 16.41 -2.43
C GLU A 98 9.84 16.76 -0.94
N ALA A 99 8.75 17.40 -0.52
CA ALA A 99 8.51 17.69 0.91
C ALA A 99 8.43 16.41 1.75
N VAL A 100 7.77 15.36 1.25
CA VAL A 100 7.73 14.04 1.91
C VAL A 100 9.11 13.41 1.99
N GLY A 101 9.91 13.51 0.92
CA GLY A 101 11.30 13.06 0.89
C GLY A 101 12.17 13.77 1.94
N ASP A 102 12.07 15.09 2.04
CA ASP A 102 12.80 15.90 3.03
C ASP A 102 12.47 15.46 4.47
N ILE A 103 11.19 15.18 4.74
CA ILE A 103 10.70 14.67 6.04
C ILE A 103 11.28 13.28 6.32
N ALA A 104 11.22 12.38 5.35
CA ALA A 104 11.74 11.02 5.48
C ALA A 104 13.25 11.02 5.77
N GLU A 105 14.01 11.87 5.08
CA GLU A 105 15.44 12.03 5.33
C GLU A 105 15.72 12.56 6.74
N ASP A 106 14.93 13.52 7.23
CA ASP A 106 15.08 14.04 8.59
C ASP A 106 14.81 12.98 9.66
N LEU A 107 13.73 12.22 9.52
CA LEU A 107 13.41 11.11 10.43
C LEU A 107 14.49 10.03 10.38
N LYS A 108 14.98 9.69 9.18
CA LYS A 108 16.07 8.72 9.00
C LYS A 108 17.36 9.17 9.67
N ARG A 109 17.76 10.44 9.50
CA ARG A 109 18.92 11.04 10.18
C ARG A 109 18.81 10.96 11.70
N ARG A 110 17.65 11.30 12.26
CA ARG A 110 17.40 11.20 13.71
C ARG A 110 17.53 9.78 14.25
N ALA A 111 17.22 8.78 13.42
CA ALA A 111 17.29 7.38 13.76
C ALA A 111 18.67 6.72 13.52
N GLU A 112 19.65 7.41 12.94
CA GLU A 112 20.95 6.84 12.54
C GLU A 112 21.71 6.15 13.68
N SER A 113 21.61 6.69 14.90
CA SER A 113 22.26 6.13 16.09
C SER A 113 21.64 4.82 16.59
N ARG A 114 20.45 4.46 16.10
CA ARG A 114 19.70 3.25 16.48
C ARG A 114 19.20 2.53 15.22
N PRO A 115 20.06 1.76 14.53
CA PRO A 115 19.66 1.03 13.33
C PRO A 115 18.41 0.18 13.56
N GLY A 116 17.49 0.18 12.58
CA GLY A 116 16.22 -0.54 12.68
C GLY A 116 15.12 0.16 13.50
N SER A 117 15.39 1.31 14.12
CA SER A 117 14.39 2.07 14.91
C SER A 117 13.44 2.93 14.08
N PHE A 118 13.81 3.24 12.83
CA PHE A 118 12.95 3.94 11.87
C PHE A 118 12.89 3.15 10.56
N PHE A 119 11.71 3.15 9.94
CA PHE A 119 11.47 2.47 8.67
C PHE A 119 10.52 3.29 7.79
N TRP A 120 10.84 3.47 6.51
CA TRP A 120 9.96 4.15 5.57
C TRP A 120 9.33 3.17 4.56
N ILE A 121 8.00 3.07 4.62
CA ILE A 121 7.16 2.41 3.61
C ILE A 121 6.60 3.47 2.66
N LEU A 122 6.92 3.33 1.37
CA LEU A 122 6.48 4.23 0.32
C LEU A 122 5.62 3.49 -0.70
N ASP A 123 4.37 3.92 -0.83
CA ASP A 123 3.52 3.60 -1.98
C ASP A 123 3.73 4.70 -3.06
N PRO A 124 4.46 4.42 -4.16
CA PRO A 124 4.83 5.42 -5.15
C PRO A 124 3.68 5.68 -6.14
N VAL A 125 2.53 6.14 -5.62
CA VAL A 125 1.30 6.33 -6.39
C VAL A 125 1.53 7.31 -7.54
N MET A 126 1.64 6.78 -8.75
CA MET A 126 1.87 7.53 -9.98
C MET A 126 0.83 7.22 -11.05
N GLY A 127 0.28 6.01 -11.08
CA GLY A 127 -0.65 5.61 -12.13
C GLY A 127 -0.98 4.14 -12.10
N ASP A 128 -1.94 3.73 -12.92
CA ASP A 128 -2.36 2.33 -13.06
C ASP A 128 -2.87 2.09 -14.49
N LEU A 129 -2.93 0.81 -14.90
CA LEU A 129 -3.38 0.36 -16.23
C LEU A 129 -2.66 1.06 -17.39
N GLY A 130 -1.35 1.32 -17.24
CA GLY A 130 -0.51 1.90 -18.28
C GLY A 130 -0.62 3.42 -18.43
N ARG A 131 -1.27 4.12 -17.49
CA ARG A 131 -1.46 5.58 -17.56
C ARG A 131 -1.05 6.25 -16.26
N LEU A 132 -0.30 7.34 -16.37
CA LEU A 132 -0.02 8.23 -15.25
C LEU A 132 -1.29 8.98 -14.84
N TYR A 133 -1.53 9.07 -13.53
CA TYR A 133 -2.56 9.91 -12.91
C TYR A 133 -2.01 11.23 -12.38
N VAL A 134 -0.68 11.35 -12.38
CA VAL A 134 0.08 12.50 -11.93
C VAL A 134 0.74 13.20 -13.11
N ASN A 135 1.16 14.45 -12.90
CA ASN A 135 1.96 15.18 -13.87
C ASN A 135 3.32 14.47 -14.09
N GLU A 136 3.90 14.61 -15.29
CA GLU A 136 5.15 13.94 -15.66
C GLU A 136 6.34 14.32 -14.76
N ASP A 137 6.32 15.53 -14.18
CA ASP A 137 7.34 16.03 -13.25
C ASP A 137 7.36 15.30 -11.89
N VAL A 138 6.31 14.55 -11.56
CA VAL A 138 6.22 13.76 -10.32
C VAL A 138 7.12 12.53 -10.37
N VAL A 139 7.33 11.94 -11.55
CA VAL A 139 8.15 10.73 -11.70
C VAL A 139 9.62 10.97 -11.30
N PRO A 140 10.30 12.02 -11.78
CA PRO A 140 11.64 12.38 -11.31
C PRO A 140 11.71 12.61 -9.79
N ALA A 141 10.70 13.26 -9.20
CA ALA A 141 10.64 13.53 -7.77
C ALA A 141 10.58 12.22 -6.96
N TYR A 142 9.74 11.26 -7.36
CA TYR A 142 9.73 9.94 -6.74
C TYR A 142 11.06 9.21 -6.91
N LYS A 143 11.65 9.20 -8.11
CA LYS A 143 12.96 8.55 -8.35
C LYS A 143 14.08 9.10 -7.46
N LYS A 144 14.01 10.39 -7.11
CA LYS A 144 14.91 11.01 -6.12
C LYS A 144 14.58 10.53 -4.71
N ALA A 145 13.32 10.67 -4.29
CA ALA A 145 12.87 10.38 -2.94
C ALA A 145 13.02 8.90 -2.55
N ILE A 146 12.73 7.96 -3.46
CA ILE A 146 12.67 6.52 -3.15
C ILE A 146 14.01 5.97 -2.65
N ARG A 147 15.14 6.60 -2.95
CA ARG A 147 16.49 6.18 -2.50
C ARG A 147 16.63 6.12 -0.98
N HIS A 148 15.74 6.79 -0.25
CA HIS A 148 15.75 6.78 1.21
C HIS A 148 14.72 5.82 1.81
N ALA A 149 13.82 5.24 0.99
CA ALA A 149 12.79 4.31 1.42
C ALA A 149 13.39 2.93 1.76
N ASP A 150 12.77 2.23 2.70
CA ASP A 150 13.18 0.89 3.12
C ASP A 150 12.31 -0.19 2.44
N LEU A 151 11.03 0.13 2.19
CA LEU A 151 10.12 -0.69 1.38
C LEU A 151 9.36 0.19 0.40
N ILE A 152 9.29 -0.24 -0.85
CA ILE A 152 8.36 0.33 -1.84
C ILE A 152 7.27 -0.66 -2.24
N LEU A 153 6.09 -0.14 -2.54
CA LEU A 153 4.88 -0.92 -2.85
C LEU A 153 4.28 -0.64 -4.25
N PRO A 154 5.09 -0.58 -5.34
CA PRO A 154 4.57 -0.24 -6.65
C PRO A 154 3.56 -1.27 -7.16
N ASN A 155 2.59 -0.84 -7.96
CA ASN A 155 1.89 -1.75 -8.87
C ASN A 155 2.78 -2.12 -10.08
N GLN A 156 2.30 -2.98 -10.99
CA GLN A 156 3.08 -3.39 -12.17
C GLN A 156 3.55 -2.19 -13.00
N PHE A 157 2.67 -1.22 -13.29
CA PHE A 157 3.00 -0.06 -14.12
C PHE A 157 4.05 0.83 -13.45
N GLU A 158 3.90 1.08 -12.16
CA GLU A 158 4.87 1.86 -11.38
C GLU A 158 6.23 1.17 -11.32
N ALA A 159 6.26 -0.17 -11.20
CA ALA A 159 7.49 -0.95 -11.27
C ALA A 159 8.19 -0.80 -12.65
N GLU A 160 7.44 -0.79 -13.75
CA GLU A 160 7.99 -0.51 -15.09
C GLU A 160 8.59 0.90 -15.18
N VAL A 161 7.89 1.91 -14.65
CA VAL A 161 8.34 3.31 -14.66
C VAL A 161 9.61 3.50 -13.82
N LEU A 162 9.66 2.89 -12.64
CA LEU A 162 10.80 2.98 -11.72
C LEU A 162 12.02 2.23 -12.25
N SER A 163 11.84 1.01 -12.75
CA SER A 163 12.91 0.15 -13.26
C SER A 163 13.40 0.56 -14.66
N GLY A 164 12.54 1.18 -15.48
CA GLY A 164 12.78 1.37 -16.90
C GLY A 164 12.65 0.07 -17.72
N VAL A 165 12.20 -1.03 -17.11
CA VAL A 165 12.01 -2.33 -17.76
C VAL A 165 10.53 -2.52 -18.04
N LYS A 166 10.17 -2.76 -19.30
CA LYS A 166 8.79 -3.12 -19.67
C LYS A 166 8.53 -4.58 -19.31
N ILE A 167 7.49 -4.86 -18.53
CA ILE A 167 7.15 -6.21 -18.07
C ILE A 167 6.17 -6.84 -19.07
N SER A 168 6.71 -7.67 -19.96
CA SER A 168 5.93 -8.39 -20.99
C SER A 168 5.98 -9.91 -20.81
N THR A 169 6.93 -10.41 -20.01
CA THR A 169 7.14 -11.82 -19.69
C THR A 169 7.36 -12.01 -18.19
N VAL A 170 7.30 -13.26 -17.72
CA VAL A 170 7.63 -13.62 -16.33
C VAL A 170 9.07 -13.25 -15.97
N ALA A 171 10.02 -13.42 -16.90
CA ALA A 171 11.43 -13.08 -16.68
C ALA A 171 11.65 -11.58 -16.48
N ASP A 172 10.88 -10.72 -17.15
CA ASP A 172 10.98 -9.27 -17.03
C ASP A 172 10.67 -8.76 -15.62
N ILE A 173 9.86 -9.51 -14.85
CA ILE A 173 9.56 -9.18 -13.45
C ILE A 173 10.85 -9.22 -12.62
N THR A 174 11.60 -10.33 -12.72
CA THR A 174 12.88 -10.49 -12.03
C THR A 174 13.86 -9.39 -12.46
N ALA A 175 13.90 -9.06 -13.75
CA ALA A 175 14.74 -8.00 -14.28
C ALA A 175 14.35 -6.62 -13.73
N ALA A 176 13.06 -6.29 -13.71
CA ALA A 176 12.54 -5.01 -13.20
C ALA A 176 12.86 -4.83 -11.70
N ILE A 177 12.60 -5.86 -10.88
CA ILE A 177 12.88 -5.82 -9.44
C ILE A 177 14.40 -5.74 -9.18
N SER A 178 15.22 -6.50 -9.94
CA SER A 178 16.68 -6.41 -9.86
C SER A 178 17.18 -5.00 -10.20
N ALA A 179 16.62 -4.38 -11.25
CA ALA A 179 16.97 -3.02 -11.65
C ALA A 179 16.60 -1.99 -10.56
N ILE A 180 15.46 -2.16 -9.89
CA ILE A 180 15.05 -1.30 -8.76
C ILE A 180 16.06 -1.40 -7.60
N HIS A 181 16.39 -2.63 -7.17
CA HIS A 181 17.38 -2.85 -6.12
C HIS A 181 18.74 -2.23 -6.49
N ALA A 182 19.22 -2.47 -7.71
CA ALA A 182 20.52 -1.98 -8.16
C ALA A 182 20.57 -0.45 -8.30
N THR A 183 19.51 0.17 -8.83
CA THR A 183 19.50 1.61 -9.16
C THR A 183 19.31 2.49 -7.93
N TYR A 184 18.46 2.06 -7.00
CA TYR A 184 18.02 2.88 -5.87
C TYR A 184 18.44 2.32 -4.50
N SER A 185 19.08 1.14 -4.47
CA SER A 185 19.48 0.45 -3.24
C SER A 185 18.31 0.20 -2.28
N ILE A 186 17.11 -0.04 -2.82
CA ILE A 186 15.93 -0.32 -2.00
C ILE A 186 16.10 -1.68 -1.32
N PRO A 187 15.95 -1.78 0.00
CA PRO A 187 16.04 -3.06 0.71
C PRO A 187 14.91 -4.03 0.35
N HIS A 188 13.67 -3.53 0.30
CA HIS A 188 12.47 -4.34 0.08
C HIS A 188 11.58 -3.79 -1.03
N VAL A 189 11.06 -4.67 -1.87
CA VAL A 189 10.10 -4.32 -2.93
C VAL A 189 8.93 -5.29 -2.87
N ILE A 190 7.70 -4.79 -2.94
CA ILE A 190 6.52 -5.62 -3.23
C ILE A 190 5.82 -5.04 -4.45
N VAL A 191 5.72 -5.83 -5.52
CA VAL A 191 4.83 -5.53 -6.64
C VAL A 191 3.44 -6.04 -6.29
N THR A 192 2.51 -5.11 -6.06
CA THR A 192 1.24 -5.36 -5.35
C THR A 192 0.21 -6.13 -6.15
N SER A 193 0.30 -6.14 -7.49
CA SER A 193 -0.59 -6.94 -8.34
C SER A 193 0.00 -7.16 -9.73
N ILE A 194 0.12 -8.43 -10.12
CA ILE A 194 0.47 -8.84 -11.48
C ILE A 194 -0.47 -9.96 -11.91
N GLN A 195 -0.98 -9.88 -13.15
CA GLN A 195 -1.75 -10.97 -13.73
C GLN A 195 -0.85 -11.81 -14.64
N LEU A 196 -0.22 -12.84 -14.08
CA LEU A 196 0.79 -13.66 -14.78
C LEU A 196 0.26 -14.31 -16.08
N SER A 197 -1.05 -14.59 -16.16
CA SER A 197 -1.68 -15.11 -17.38
C SER A 197 -1.51 -14.17 -18.58
N ARG A 198 -1.39 -12.85 -18.35
CA ARG A 198 -1.12 -11.84 -19.40
C ARG A 198 0.34 -11.83 -19.86
N LEU A 199 1.21 -12.52 -19.13
CA LEU A 199 2.66 -12.61 -19.38
C LEU A 199 3.08 -14.00 -19.91
N GLY A 200 2.11 -14.80 -20.38
CA GLY A 200 2.36 -16.13 -20.94
C GLY A 200 2.50 -17.26 -19.93
N SER A 201 2.23 -17.03 -18.65
CA SER A 201 2.20 -18.09 -17.62
C SER A 201 0.92 -18.94 -17.71
N SER A 202 1.01 -20.20 -17.28
CA SER A 202 -0.14 -21.11 -17.12
C SER A 202 -1.04 -20.80 -15.92
N THR A 203 -0.72 -19.74 -15.17
CA THR A 203 -1.53 -19.26 -14.04
C THR A 203 -2.95 -18.90 -14.51
N PRO A 204 -4.02 -19.28 -13.77
CA PRO A 204 -5.39 -18.94 -14.14
C PRO A 204 -5.61 -17.43 -14.32
N THR A 205 -6.49 -17.04 -15.25
CA THR A 205 -6.85 -15.63 -15.47
C THR A 205 -7.58 -15.02 -14.27
N SER A 206 -8.21 -15.84 -13.43
CA SER A 206 -8.87 -15.45 -12.19
C SER A 206 -7.90 -15.33 -10.99
N THR A 207 -6.59 -15.23 -11.24
CA THR A 207 -5.57 -15.11 -10.19
C THR A 207 -4.78 -13.82 -10.36
N LEU A 208 -4.56 -13.13 -9.24
CA LEU A 208 -3.57 -12.07 -9.12
C LEU A 208 -2.39 -12.60 -8.31
N THR A 209 -1.19 -12.26 -8.73
CA THR A 209 0.04 -12.63 -8.01
C THR A 209 0.70 -11.38 -7.45
N VAL A 210 1.03 -11.43 -6.17
CA VAL A 210 1.88 -10.45 -5.48
C VAL A 210 3.30 -11.00 -5.45
N ILE A 211 4.28 -10.18 -5.79
CA ILE A 211 5.69 -10.59 -5.81
C ILE A 211 6.49 -9.69 -4.87
N GLY A 212 7.12 -10.28 -3.88
CA GLY A 212 7.97 -9.58 -2.93
C GLY A 212 9.44 -9.95 -3.10
N SER A 213 10.32 -9.01 -2.77
CA SER A 213 11.77 -9.20 -2.78
C SER A 213 12.42 -8.51 -1.60
N THR A 214 13.39 -9.20 -0.98
CA THR A 214 14.37 -8.58 -0.08
C THR A 214 15.77 -8.73 -0.69
N ILE A 215 16.52 -7.63 -0.76
CA ILE A 215 17.87 -7.65 -1.32
C ILE A 215 18.81 -8.56 -0.50
N ARG A 216 19.76 -9.23 -1.18
CA ARG A 216 20.91 -9.91 -0.55
C ARG A 216 22.09 -8.96 -0.36
N SER A 217 23.09 -9.38 0.40
CA SER A 217 24.33 -8.60 0.56
C SER A 217 25.08 -8.35 -0.76
N ASP A 218 24.94 -9.23 -1.75
CA ASP A 218 25.51 -9.09 -3.10
C ASP A 218 24.67 -8.23 -4.05
N GLY A 219 23.54 -7.69 -3.59
CA GLY A 219 22.62 -6.89 -4.38
C GLY A 219 21.57 -7.69 -5.17
N SER A 220 21.64 -9.02 -5.18
CA SER A 220 20.68 -9.87 -5.88
C SER A 220 19.32 -9.93 -5.16
N PRO A 221 18.21 -10.13 -5.89
CA PRO A 221 16.88 -10.20 -5.28
C PRO A 221 16.58 -11.57 -4.64
N ARG A 222 15.91 -11.60 -3.48
CA ARG A 222 15.26 -12.81 -2.90
C ARG A 222 13.77 -12.75 -3.11
N LEU A 223 13.32 -13.37 -4.20
CA LEU A 223 11.94 -13.28 -4.66
C LEU A 223 11.05 -14.37 -4.05
N PHE A 224 9.85 -13.97 -3.63
CA PHE A 224 8.73 -14.86 -3.33
C PHE A 224 7.48 -14.36 -4.04
N SER A 225 6.50 -15.24 -4.21
CA SER A 225 5.18 -14.87 -4.72
C SER A 225 4.05 -15.38 -3.83
N VAL A 226 2.92 -14.68 -3.86
CA VAL A 226 1.67 -15.10 -3.24
C VAL A 226 0.55 -14.95 -4.26
N ASP A 227 -0.12 -16.04 -4.58
CA ASP A 227 -1.30 -16.05 -5.45
C ASP A 227 -2.57 -15.83 -4.65
N VAL A 228 -3.43 -14.92 -5.14
CA VAL A 228 -4.75 -14.65 -4.58
C VAL A 228 -5.81 -14.67 -5.68
N PRO A 229 -7.06 -15.09 -5.40
CA PRO A 229 -8.14 -14.98 -6.37
C PRO A 229 -8.40 -13.52 -6.73
N ALA A 230 -8.51 -13.25 -8.04
CA ALA A 230 -8.96 -11.98 -8.57
C ALA A 230 -10.45 -11.81 -8.25
N LEU A 231 -10.81 -10.70 -7.61
CA LEU A 231 -12.19 -10.36 -7.31
C LEU A 231 -12.72 -9.42 -8.39
N ASP A 232 -13.85 -9.77 -9.00
CA ASP A 232 -14.47 -9.00 -10.08
C ASP A 232 -15.27 -7.81 -9.51
N CYS A 233 -14.53 -6.84 -8.97
CA CYS A 233 -15.08 -5.60 -8.44
C CYS A 233 -14.02 -4.49 -8.46
N ASN A 234 -14.45 -3.29 -8.86
CA ASN A 234 -13.58 -2.10 -8.86
C ASN A 234 -13.54 -1.50 -7.46
N PHE A 235 -12.56 -1.91 -6.68
CA PHE A 235 -12.30 -1.33 -5.36
C PHE A 235 -11.40 -0.10 -5.48
N ASN A 236 -11.62 0.89 -4.62
CA ASN A 236 -10.71 2.02 -4.43
C ASN A 236 -10.07 1.90 -3.04
N GLY A 237 -8.82 2.34 -2.90
CA GLY A 237 -8.10 2.32 -1.62
C GLY A 237 -7.51 0.98 -1.20
N THR A 238 -7.47 -0.02 -2.09
CA THR A 238 -6.84 -1.32 -1.82
C THR A 238 -5.33 -1.20 -1.62
N GLY A 239 -4.65 -0.34 -2.40
CA GLY A 239 -3.23 -0.02 -2.19
C GLY A 239 -2.98 0.62 -0.83
N ASP A 240 -3.81 1.60 -0.43
CA ASP A 240 -3.73 2.23 0.89
C ASP A 240 -3.93 1.22 2.03
N MET A 241 -4.88 0.28 1.88
CA MET A 241 -5.09 -0.79 2.85
C MET A 241 -3.89 -1.73 2.91
N PHE A 242 -3.35 -2.13 1.75
CA PHE A 242 -2.18 -3.00 1.66
C PHE A 242 -0.99 -2.37 2.39
N ALA A 243 -0.70 -1.10 2.10
CA ALA A 243 0.40 -0.36 2.69
C ALA A 243 0.26 -0.20 4.21
N ALA A 244 -0.95 0.14 4.67
CA ALA A 244 -1.26 0.28 6.10
C ALA A 244 -1.18 -1.05 6.86
N LEU A 245 -1.66 -2.15 6.27
CA LEU A 245 -1.49 -3.48 6.85
C LEU A 245 -0.01 -3.88 6.87
N MET A 246 0.75 -3.53 5.83
CA MET A 246 2.17 -3.86 5.74
C MET A 246 2.98 -3.19 6.85
N VAL A 247 2.68 -1.94 7.22
CA VAL A 247 3.29 -1.26 8.38
C VAL A 247 3.21 -2.13 9.63
N ALA A 248 2.00 -2.56 9.98
CA ALA A 248 1.76 -3.31 11.20
C ALA A 248 2.28 -4.76 11.12
N ARG A 249 2.03 -5.45 10.00
CA ARG A 249 2.35 -6.88 9.85
C ARG A 249 3.82 -7.15 9.60
N LEU A 250 4.53 -6.26 8.91
CA LEU A 250 5.98 -6.38 8.77
C LEU A 250 6.67 -6.19 10.11
N ARG A 251 6.25 -5.18 10.88
CA ARG A 251 6.81 -4.95 12.21
C ARG A 251 6.51 -6.10 13.18
N GLU A 252 5.29 -6.62 13.17
CA GLU A 252 4.93 -7.85 13.89
C GLU A 252 5.86 -9.01 13.52
N ALA A 253 6.04 -9.28 12.22
CA ALA A 253 6.90 -10.37 11.76
C ALA A 253 8.37 -10.18 12.17
N VAL A 254 8.90 -8.95 12.09
CA VAL A 254 10.28 -8.63 12.50
C VAL A 254 10.48 -8.79 14.01
N PHE A 255 9.53 -8.35 14.83
CA PHE A 255 9.66 -8.38 16.29
C PHE A 255 9.41 -9.76 16.89
N THR A 256 8.68 -10.62 16.17
CA THR A 256 8.40 -12.01 16.57
C THR A 256 9.36 -13.02 15.92
N ALA A 257 10.21 -12.58 14.99
CA ALA A 257 11.19 -13.41 14.28
C ALA A 257 12.20 -14.05 15.24
N SER A 258 11.87 -15.24 15.74
CA SER A 258 12.68 -15.98 16.69
C SER A 258 13.97 -16.54 16.07
N THR A 259 13.97 -16.72 14.74
CA THR A 259 15.12 -17.19 13.95
C THR A 259 16.19 -16.11 13.75
N THR A 260 15.87 -14.83 13.95
CA THR A 260 16.83 -13.73 13.82
C THR A 260 16.58 -12.66 14.90
N PRO A 261 16.94 -12.92 16.17
CA PRO A 261 16.62 -12.03 17.30
C PRO A 261 17.15 -10.59 17.18
N GLN A 262 18.17 -10.38 16.35
CA GLN A 262 18.79 -9.07 16.11
C GLN A 262 18.13 -8.28 14.98
N LEU A 263 17.15 -8.85 14.25
CA LEU A 263 16.60 -8.23 13.04
C LEU A 263 15.96 -6.86 13.30
N LYS A 264 15.28 -6.71 14.44
CA LYS A 264 14.69 -5.43 14.87
C LYS A 264 15.71 -4.29 15.05
N SER A 265 16.98 -4.64 15.25
CA SER A 265 18.12 -3.70 15.35
C SER A 265 18.99 -3.66 14.10
N THR A 266 18.60 -4.37 13.03
CA THR A 266 19.28 -4.33 11.74
C THR A 266 18.73 -3.18 10.91
N ARG A 267 19.62 -2.44 10.23
CA ARG A 267 19.22 -1.38 9.30
C ARG A 267 18.22 -1.92 8.27
N SER A 268 17.11 -1.22 8.12
CA SER A 268 16.03 -1.58 7.19
C SER A 268 15.51 -3.01 7.35
N TRP A 269 15.70 -3.66 8.51
CA TRP A 269 15.24 -5.04 8.78
C TRP A 269 15.59 -6.07 7.69
N VAL A 270 16.74 -5.91 7.03
CA VAL A 270 17.22 -6.87 6.02
C VAL A 270 17.64 -8.17 6.71
N SER A 271 17.01 -9.27 6.31
CA SER A 271 17.32 -10.61 6.86
C SER A 271 18.67 -11.13 6.36
N PRO A 272 19.41 -11.94 7.14
CA PRO A 272 20.61 -12.64 6.69
C PRO A 272 20.41 -13.42 5.39
N ASP A 273 21.45 -13.56 4.55
CA ASP A 273 21.33 -14.12 3.20
C ASP A 273 20.92 -15.61 3.14
N ASP A 274 21.13 -16.35 4.23
CA ASP A 274 20.73 -17.75 4.40
C ASP A 274 19.24 -17.94 4.72
N VAL A 275 18.52 -16.86 5.04
CA VAL A 275 17.05 -16.89 5.19
C VAL A 275 16.41 -17.06 3.81
N ALA A 276 15.64 -18.14 3.66
CA ALA A 276 14.88 -18.46 2.44
C ALA A 276 13.84 -17.37 2.14
N SER A 277 13.51 -17.17 0.86
CA SER A 277 12.60 -16.08 0.45
C SER A 277 11.19 -16.21 1.03
N THR A 278 10.71 -17.43 1.28
CA THR A 278 9.42 -17.72 1.92
C THR A 278 9.43 -17.49 3.43
N ASP A 279 10.60 -17.52 4.06
CA ASP A 279 10.77 -17.36 5.52
C ASP A 279 11.10 -15.90 5.90
N LEU A 280 11.19 -15.01 4.92
CA LEU A 280 11.37 -13.59 5.14
C LEU A 280 10.19 -13.02 5.94
N PRO A 281 10.42 -12.08 6.88
CA PRO A 281 9.33 -11.34 7.53
C PRO A 281 8.43 -10.61 6.52
N LEU A 282 9.00 -10.16 5.39
CA LEU A 282 8.25 -9.58 4.28
C LEU A 282 7.23 -10.58 3.69
N ALA A 283 7.62 -11.85 3.53
CA ALA A 283 6.73 -12.90 3.04
C ALA A 283 5.63 -13.22 4.06
N THR A 284 6.02 -13.42 5.32
CA THR A 284 5.07 -13.68 6.43
C THR A 284 4.04 -12.55 6.60
N ALA A 285 4.49 -11.30 6.50
CA ALA A 285 3.61 -10.13 6.54
C ALA A 285 2.66 -10.11 5.35
N THR A 286 3.17 -10.37 4.14
CA THR A 286 2.38 -10.39 2.90
C THR A 286 1.25 -11.44 2.96
N GLU A 287 1.51 -12.63 3.52
CA GLU A 287 0.47 -13.65 3.72
C GLU A 287 -0.69 -13.15 4.59
N LYS A 288 -0.38 -12.49 5.73
CA LYS A 288 -1.38 -11.93 6.64
C LYS A 288 -2.13 -10.73 6.01
N VAL A 289 -1.40 -9.84 5.34
CA VAL A 289 -1.99 -8.68 4.64
C VAL A 289 -3.01 -9.16 3.62
N LEU A 290 -2.62 -10.06 2.72
CA LEU A 290 -3.48 -10.56 1.66
C LEU A 290 -4.68 -11.33 2.21
N SER A 291 -4.49 -12.12 3.27
CA SER A 291 -5.61 -12.84 3.91
C SER A 291 -6.62 -11.88 4.55
N SER A 292 -6.15 -10.80 5.19
CA SER A 292 -7.01 -9.75 5.76
C SER A 292 -7.79 -9.03 4.66
N MET A 293 -7.08 -8.57 3.62
CA MET A 293 -7.67 -7.83 2.51
C MET A 293 -8.71 -8.68 1.78
N HIS A 294 -8.37 -9.91 1.43
CA HIS A 294 -9.26 -10.78 0.66
C HIS A 294 -10.59 -10.98 1.38
N TYR A 295 -10.57 -11.24 2.70
CA TYR A 295 -11.79 -11.34 3.47
C TYR A 295 -12.62 -10.05 3.42
N VAL A 296 -12.01 -8.89 3.65
CA VAL A 296 -12.71 -7.59 3.63
C VAL A 296 -13.30 -7.30 2.25
N LEU A 297 -12.56 -7.60 1.18
CA LEU A 297 -12.98 -7.34 -0.19
C LEU A 297 -14.07 -8.30 -0.66
N GLU A 298 -14.05 -9.57 -0.27
CA GLU A 298 -15.16 -10.49 -0.49
C GLU A 298 -16.46 -10.01 0.17
N ARG A 299 -16.40 -9.64 1.46
CA ARG A 299 -17.58 -9.10 2.18
C ARG A 299 -18.05 -7.79 1.55
N THR A 300 -17.14 -6.99 1.02
CA THR A 300 -17.47 -5.78 0.27
C THR A 300 -18.22 -6.12 -1.02
N MET A 301 -17.76 -7.12 -1.78
CA MET A 301 -18.39 -7.57 -3.03
C MET A 301 -19.78 -8.18 -2.82
N GLU A 302 -19.96 -8.96 -1.74
CA GLU A 302 -21.28 -9.49 -1.34
C GLU A 302 -22.25 -8.35 -1.00
N ALA A 303 -21.81 -7.41 -0.16
CA ALA A 303 -22.63 -6.25 0.20
C ALA A 303 -22.96 -5.38 -1.02
N ARG A 304 -21.99 -5.17 -1.92
CA ARG A 304 -22.19 -4.46 -3.19
C ARG A 304 -23.29 -5.13 -4.02
N THR A 305 -23.20 -6.44 -4.20
CA THR A 305 -24.18 -7.22 -4.97
C THR A 305 -25.58 -7.09 -4.38
N ALA A 306 -25.71 -7.21 -3.06
CA ALA A 306 -26.99 -7.05 -2.37
C ALA A 306 -27.57 -5.63 -2.49
N GLU A 307 -26.72 -4.59 -2.34
CA GLU A 307 -27.15 -3.18 -2.46
C GLU A 307 -27.61 -2.85 -3.89
N LEU A 308 -26.90 -3.35 -4.91
CA LEU A 308 -27.29 -3.12 -6.30
C LEU A 308 -28.55 -3.88 -6.70
N ALA A 309 -28.77 -5.09 -6.16
CA ALA A 309 -30.01 -5.84 -6.38
C ALA A 309 -31.22 -5.10 -5.78
N ALA A 310 -31.11 -4.64 -4.52
CA ALA A 310 -32.19 -3.89 -3.87
C ALA A 310 -32.51 -2.57 -4.58
N ALA A 311 -31.50 -1.87 -5.09
CA ALA A 311 -31.69 -0.60 -5.79
C ALA A 311 -32.31 -0.76 -7.21
N ALA A 312 -32.23 -1.96 -7.79
CA ALA A 312 -32.88 -2.26 -9.07
C ALA A 312 -34.39 -2.44 -8.92
N ASP A 313 -34.84 -2.96 -7.77
CA ASP A 313 -36.27 -3.14 -7.45
C ASP A 313 -36.98 -1.80 -7.16
N GLU A 314 -36.23 -0.75 -6.79
CA GLU A 314 -36.74 0.59 -6.47
C GLU A 314 -36.76 1.56 -7.67
N GLN A 315 -36.33 1.14 -8.86
CA GLN A 315 -36.30 2.02 -10.03
C GLN A 315 -37.68 2.17 -10.69
N ASP A 316 -38.39 3.22 -10.28
CA ASP A 316 -39.57 3.77 -10.96
C ASP A 316 -39.13 4.63 -12.16
N ASP A 317 -39.61 4.31 -13.35
CA ASP A 317 -39.15 4.79 -14.67
C ASP A 317 -39.73 6.18 -15.04
N THR A 318 -39.98 7.05 -14.06
CA THR A 318 -40.80 8.28 -14.23
C THR A 318 -40.06 9.59 -13.94
N ASP A 319 -38.76 9.65 -14.16
CA ASP A 319 -38.00 10.90 -14.01
C ASP A 319 -37.38 11.26 -15.37
N GLY A 320 -37.87 12.35 -16.00
CA GLY A 320 -37.57 12.84 -17.37
C GLY A 320 -36.11 13.22 -17.66
N SER A 321 -35.18 12.60 -16.94
CA SER A 321 -33.74 12.57 -17.13
C SER A 321 -33.29 12.13 -18.53
N THR A 322 -32.13 12.63 -18.95
CA THR A 322 -31.45 12.18 -20.16
C THR A 322 -30.72 10.84 -19.94
N ASP A 323 -30.36 10.14 -21.03
CA ASP A 323 -29.58 8.90 -20.95
C ASP A 323 -28.22 9.10 -20.25
N GLU A 324 -27.55 10.22 -20.52
CA GLU A 324 -26.27 10.57 -19.87
C GLU A 324 -26.43 10.71 -18.36
N GLN A 325 -27.51 11.37 -17.90
CA GLN A 325 -27.81 11.51 -16.47
C GLN A 325 -28.14 10.17 -15.83
N ARG A 326 -28.86 9.27 -16.53
CA ARG A 326 -29.10 7.90 -16.06
C ARG A 326 -27.81 7.11 -15.92
N GLN A 327 -26.94 7.13 -16.92
CA GLN A 327 -25.64 6.44 -16.90
C GLN A 327 -24.74 6.98 -15.78
N PHE A 328 -24.70 8.30 -15.59
CA PHE A 328 -23.91 8.91 -14.53
C PHE A 328 -24.44 8.54 -13.14
N ARG A 329 -25.76 8.57 -12.92
CA ARG A 329 -26.37 8.10 -11.67
C ARG A 329 -26.08 6.62 -11.40
N LYS A 330 -26.12 5.78 -12.43
CA LYS A 330 -25.73 4.37 -12.33
C LYS A 330 -24.26 4.22 -11.91
N HIS A 331 -23.35 4.94 -12.54
CA HIS A 331 -21.91 4.98 -12.18
C HIS A 331 -21.72 5.37 -10.71
N LEU A 332 -22.40 6.42 -10.22
CA LEU A 332 -22.32 6.85 -8.82
C LEU A 332 -22.83 5.79 -7.85
N ARG A 333 -23.95 5.12 -8.18
CA ARG A 333 -24.49 4.01 -7.35
C ARG A 333 -23.52 2.84 -7.30
N GLU A 334 -22.99 2.41 -8.43
CA GLU A 334 -22.02 1.31 -8.51
C GLU A 334 -20.71 1.63 -7.79
N THR A 335 -20.24 2.88 -7.87
CA THR A 335 -19.05 3.36 -7.16
C THR A 335 -19.29 3.35 -5.65
N LYS A 336 -20.42 3.91 -5.20
CA LYS A 336 -20.79 3.93 -3.77
C LYS A 336 -20.93 2.53 -3.20
N ALA A 337 -21.58 1.62 -3.92
CA ALA A 337 -21.77 0.24 -3.48
C ALA A 337 -20.44 -0.52 -3.38
N GLY A 338 -19.42 -0.12 -4.16
CA GLY A 338 -18.05 -0.66 -4.13
C GLY A 338 -17.13 -0.07 -3.06
N GLU A 339 -17.60 0.87 -2.24
CA GLU A 339 -16.84 1.38 -1.10
C GLU A 339 -16.51 0.25 -0.12
N VAL A 340 -15.23 0.19 0.27
CA VAL A 340 -14.71 -0.89 1.10
C VAL A 340 -15.44 -0.95 2.44
N ARG A 341 -15.97 -2.14 2.80
CA ARG A 341 -16.70 -2.38 4.05
C ARG A 341 -15.74 -2.66 5.22
N LEU A 342 -14.87 -1.70 5.49
CA LEU A 342 -13.76 -1.85 6.43
C LEU A 342 -14.23 -2.02 7.89
N ILE A 343 -15.03 -1.07 8.39
CA ILE A 343 -15.38 -0.98 9.82
C ILE A 343 -16.06 -2.25 10.35
N ARG A 344 -17.00 -2.80 9.58
CA ARG A 344 -17.76 -4.00 9.97
C ARG A 344 -16.93 -5.28 9.94
N ASN A 345 -15.77 -5.25 9.29
CA ASN A 345 -14.89 -6.40 9.09
C ASN A 345 -13.53 -6.23 9.78
N VAL A 346 -13.44 -5.35 10.78
CA VAL A 346 -12.19 -5.05 11.51
C VAL A 346 -11.57 -6.27 12.19
N HIS A 347 -12.37 -7.27 12.56
CA HIS A 347 -11.87 -8.53 13.12
C HIS A 347 -10.92 -9.26 12.16
N ALA A 348 -11.20 -9.18 10.85
CA ALA A 348 -10.36 -9.77 9.82
C ALA A 348 -9.04 -9.03 9.65
N LEU A 349 -8.98 -7.74 10.02
CA LEU A 349 -7.71 -7.01 10.09
C LEU A 349 -6.90 -7.47 11.29
N ARG A 350 -7.52 -7.61 12.48
CA ARG A 350 -6.84 -7.93 13.74
C ARG A 350 -6.32 -9.36 13.82
N SER A 351 -7.16 -10.32 13.46
CA SER A 351 -6.86 -11.75 13.61
C SER A 351 -7.23 -12.51 12.33
N PRO A 352 -6.55 -12.24 11.21
CA PRO A 352 -6.85 -12.89 9.94
C PRO A 352 -6.58 -14.39 10.01
N LYS A 353 -7.49 -15.19 9.46
CA LYS A 353 -7.17 -16.58 9.11
C LYS A 353 -6.24 -16.56 7.91
N VAL A 354 -4.98 -16.95 8.09
CA VAL A 354 -4.00 -17.00 6.99
C VAL A 354 -4.36 -18.14 6.04
N ILE A 355 -4.75 -17.79 4.82
CA ILE A 355 -5.19 -18.74 3.78
C ILE A 355 -4.29 -18.73 2.55
N PHE A 356 -3.50 -17.68 2.36
CA PHE A 356 -2.52 -17.58 1.28
C PHE A 356 -1.12 -17.84 1.82
N ARG A 357 -0.29 -18.49 1.00
CA ARG A 357 1.08 -18.86 1.37
C ARG A 357 2.08 -18.36 0.33
N ALA A 358 3.19 -17.83 0.83
CA ALA A 358 4.34 -17.47 0.03
C ALA A 358 4.97 -18.73 -0.57
N ARG A 359 5.39 -18.61 -1.82
CA ARG A 359 6.12 -19.63 -2.56
C ARG A 359 7.40 -19.00 -3.08
N GLU A 360 8.44 -19.82 -3.21
CA GLU A 360 9.65 -19.38 -3.86
C GLU A 360 9.33 -18.98 -5.31
N TRP A 361 9.83 -17.82 -5.73
CA TRP A 361 9.63 -17.35 -7.09
C TRP A 361 10.58 -18.09 -8.04
N GLN A 362 10.00 -18.89 -8.92
CA GLN A 362 10.73 -19.54 -10.00
C GLN A 362 10.44 -18.76 -11.28
N SER A 363 11.48 -18.18 -11.88
CA SER A 363 11.36 -17.35 -13.09
C SER A 363 10.98 -18.11 -14.37
N SER A 364 10.78 -19.44 -14.26
CA SER A 364 10.75 -20.45 -15.33
C SER A 364 12.01 -20.50 -16.20
#